data_AF-A0A7X6TJX9-F1
#
_entry.id   AF-A0A7X6TJX9-F1
#
_cell.length_a   1.000
_cell.length_b   1.000
_cell.length_c   1.000
_cell.angle_alpha   90.00
_cell.angle_beta   90.00
_cell.angle_gamma   90.00
#
_symmetry.space_group_name_H-M   'P 1'
#
loop_
_entity.id
_entity.type
_entity.pdbx_description
1 polymer ?
#
loop_
_entity_poly.entity_id
_entity_poly.type
_entity_poly.pdbx_seq_one_letter_code
_entity_poly.pdbx_strand_id
1 'polypeptide(L)'
;IAAAEERPDLVAAHRGLEFFRHPGLERYKELRKAAEKQDGWAEVRAAVLDYLHTGRRPDLAAKGAAPWPLPVPEVRYPQERARAGQRELFPDRKTLIDIALFEKRFDDAIALYGEMGKERIAALGLGRVVARAVAKTHPEVALAIWRGIVDRLIAETTPRAYTEAGTFLGQMRKVYEACGREADWQALLTELRRTHRAKRRLQVVLDGLAGTGRKLVG
;
A
#
# COMPACT_ATOMS: atom_id res chain seq x y z
N ILE A 1 24.36 -28.28 6.28
CA ILE A 1 23.19 -27.56 5.71
C ILE A 1 21.90 -28.39 5.83
N ALA A 2 21.81 -29.35 6.77
CA ALA A 2 20.65 -30.27 6.88
C ALA A 2 20.06 -30.37 8.31
N ALA A 3 20.16 -29.31 9.13
CA ALA A 3 19.65 -29.33 10.51
C ALA A 3 18.62 -28.22 10.81
N ALA A 4 18.31 -27.36 9.84
CA ALA A 4 17.36 -26.26 10.04
C ALA A 4 15.88 -26.66 9.78
N GLU A 5 15.62 -27.91 9.35
CA GLU A 5 14.28 -28.43 9.14
C GLU A 5 13.68 -29.14 10.37
N GLU A 6 14.44 -29.36 11.44
CA GLU A 6 13.98 -30.15 12.59
C GLU A 6 13.20 -29.37 13.65
N ARG A 7 13.05 -28.05 13.51
CA ARG A 7 12.36 -27.19 14.51
C ARG A 7 11.58 -26.06 13.84
N PRO A 8 10.31 -26.28 13.45
CA PRO A 8 9.51 -25.26 12.77
C PRO A 8 9.33 -23.99 13.61
N ASP A 9 9.35 -24.12 14.94
CA ASP A 9 9.32 -23.06 15.93
C ASP A 9 10.51 -22.10 15.83
N LEU A 10 11.72 -22.63 15.61
CA LEU A 10 12.91 -21.81 15.39
C LEU A 10 12.88 -21.08 14.04
N VAL A 11 12.32 -21.70 13.00
CA VAL A 11 12.17 -21.04 11.69
C VAL A 11 11.30 -19.79 11.81
N ALA A 12 10.15 -19.89 12.48
CA ALA A 12 9.28 -18.74 12.71
C ALA A 12 9.99 -17.65 13.53
N ALA A 13 10.75 -18.04 14.55
CA ALA A 13 11.49 -17.10 15.38
C ALA A 13 12.60 -16.36 14.60
N HIS A 14 13.33 -17.05 13.71
CA HIS A 14 14.30 -16.43 12.80
C HIS A 14 13.63 -15.46 11.82
N ARG A 15 12.47 -15.83 11.25
CA ARG A 15 11.69 -14.92 10.39
C ARG A 15 11.22 -13.68 11.14
N GLY A 16 10.88 -13.81 12.42
CA GLY A 16 10.56 -12.68 13.29
C GLY A 16 11.73 -11.70 13.43
N LEU A 17 12.94 -12.22 13.72
CA LEU A 17 14.15 -11.39 13.78
C LEU A 17 14.45 -10.69 12.44
N GLU A 18 14.33 -11.41 11.32
CA GLU A 18 14.52 -10.82 9.98
C GLU A 18 13.53 -9.69 9.73
N PHE A 19 12.25 -9.89 10.07
CA PHE A 19 11.22 -8.87 9.92
C PHE A 19 11.55 -7.61 10.73
N PHE A 20 12.01 -7.76 11.98
CA PHE A 20 12.33 -6.59 12.79
C PHE A 20 13.56 -5.82 12.31
N ARG A 21 14.50 -6.48 11.63
CA ARG A 21 15.66 -5.79 11.02
C ARG A 21 15.28 -5.04 9.75
N HIS A 22 14.43 -5.67 8.93
CA HIS A 22 14.00 -5.14 7.65
C HIS A 22 12.48 -5.31 7.50
N PRO A 23 11.68 -4.43 8.13
CA PRO A 23 10.23 -4.53 8.05
C PRO A 23 9.76 -4.38 6.60
N GLY A 24 8.79 -5.22 6.22
CA GLY A 24 8.26 -5.20 4.87
C GLY A 24 7.29 -6.35 4.61
N LEU A 25 6.50 -6.21 3.55
CA LEU A 25 5.42 -7.14 3.23
C LEU A 25 5.91 -8.57 2.96
N GLU A 26 7.03 -8.73 2.25
CA GLU A 26 7.55 -10.07 1.94
C GLU A 26 8.00 -10.81 3.21
N ARG A 27 8.72 -10.13 4.11
CA ARG A 27 9.10 -10.71 5.41
C ARG A 27 7.88 -11.00 6.29
N TYR A 28 6.85 -10.17 6.22
CA TYR A 28 5.57 -10.41 6.88
C TYR A 28 4.90 -11.70 6.39
N LYS A 29 4.86 -11.93 5.06
CA LYS A 29 4.31 -13.16 4.47
C LYS A 29 5.10 -14.40 4.86
N GLU A 30 6.43 -14.31 4.87
CA GLU A 30 7.29 -15.42 5.29
C GLU A 30 7.11 -15.75 6.77
N LEU A 31 7.01 -14.73 7.63
CA LEU A 31 6.71 -14.91 9.05
C LEU A 31 5.33 -15.53 9.25
N ARG A 32 4.30 -15.02 8.56
CA ARG A 32 2.94 -15.57 8.58
C ARG A 32 2.93 -17.07 8.26
N LYS A 33 3.54 -17.44 7.13
CA LYS A 33 3.60 -18.84 6.67
C LYS A 33 4.31 -19.76 7.68
N ALA A 34 5.29 -19.25 8.42
CA ALA A 34 6.00 -20.02 9.43
C ALA A 34 5.20 -20.13 10.74
N ALA A 35 4.54 -19.05 11.17
CA ALA A 35 3.76 -18.99 12.41
C ALA A 35 2.39 -19.68 12.31
N GLU A 36 1.75 -19.67 11.13
CA GLU A 36 0.49 -20.40 10.89
C GLU A 36 0.65 -21.91 11.06
N LYS A 37 1.87 -22.46 10.92
CA LYS A 37 2.15 -23.89 11.17
C LYS A 37 2.13 -24.26 12.66
N GLN A 38 2.01 -23.29 13.55
CA GLN A 38 2.10 -23.44 15.01
C GLN A 38 0.90 -22.82 15.73
N ASP A 39 -0.19 -22.49 15.02
CA ASP A 39 -1.42 -21.90 15.55
C ASP A 39 -1.29 -20.59 16.35
N GLY A 40 -0.10 -19.99 16.42
CA GLY A 40 0.18 -18.75 17.17
C GLY A 40 0.19 -17.46 16.33
N TRP A 41 -0.37 -17.49 15.11
CA TRP A 41 -0.28 -16.35 14.18
C TRP A 41 -0.98 -15.09 14.70
N ALA A 42 -2.10 -15.22 15.43
CA ALA A 42 -2.87 -14.07 15.88
C ALA A 42 -2.06 -13.17 16.84
N GLU A 43 -1.37 -13.79 17.79
CA GLU A 43 -0.51 -13.14 18.78
C GLU A 43 0.75 -12.57 18.12
N VAL A 44 1.39 -13.34 17.22
CA VAL A 44 2.56 -12.86 16.44
C VAL A 44 2.17 -11.63 15.63
N ARG A 45 1.03 -11.68 14.93
CA ARG A 45 0.51 -10.59 14.12
C ARG A 45 0.25 -9.35 14.97
N ALA A 46 -0.41 -9.49 16.11
CA ALA A 46 -0.68 -8.37 17.01
C ALA A 46 0.62 -7.69 17.46
N ALA A 47 1.62 -8.48 17.86
CA ALA A 47 2.92 -7.96 18.29
C ALA A 47 3.71 -7.29 17.14
N VAL A 48 3.66 -7.85 15.94
CA VAL A 48 4.27 -7.26 14.72
C VAL A 48 3.61 -5.93 14.36
N LEU A 49 2.29 -5.86 14.42
CA LEU A 49 1.57 -4.61 14.15
C LEU A 49 1.88 -3.56 15.23
N ASP A 50 1.91 -3.92 16.52
CA ASP A 50 2.30 -2.97 17.58
C ASP A 50 3.73 -2.44 17.38
N TYR A 51 4.66 -3.30 16.95
CA TYR A 51 6.01 -2.87 16.57
C TYR A 51 5.99 -1.85 15.44
N LEU A 52 5.22 -2.08 14.37
CA LEU A 52 5.12 -1.13 13.25
C LEU A 52 4.46 0.21 13.62
N HIS A 53 3.65 0.24 14.68
CA HIS A 53 3.07 1.48 15.19
C HIS A 53 4.03 2.22 16.14
N THR A 54 4.73 1.49 17.01
CA THR A 54 5.43 2.09 18.17
C THR A 54 6.95 2.01 18.11
N GLY A 55 7.49 1.18 17.23
CA GLY A 55 8.91 0.83 17.18
C GLY A 55 9.40 -0.01 18.34
N ARG A 56 8.51 -0.47 19.23
CA ARG A 56 8.89 -1.30 20.39
C ARG A 56 9.00 -2.76 19.97
N ARG A 57 10.20 -3.31 20.12
CA ARG A 57 10.52 -4.70 19.79
C ARG A 57 9.87 -5.65 20.79
N PRO A 58 8.90 -6.50 20.38
CA PRO A 58 8.19 -7.39 21.30
C PRO A 58 9.10 -8.51 21.83
N ASP A 59 10.11 -8.92 21.07
CA ASP A 59 11.12 -9.90 21.47
C ASP A 59 12.14 -9.36 22.51
N LEU A 60 12.19 -8.04 22.68
CA LEU A 60 13.06 -7.36 23.64
C LEU A 60 12.28 -6.68 24.77
N ALA A 61 10.96 -6.76 24.76
CA ALA A 61 10.12 -6.01 25.69
C ALA A 61 10.25 -6.56 27.12
N ALA A 62 10.42 -5.64 28.09
CA ALA A 62 10.36 -5.94 29.52
C ALA A 62 8.90 -6.19 29.97
N LYS A 63 8.72 -6.72 31.19
CA LYS A 63 7.41 -7.05 31.82
C LYS A 63 6.34 -5.98 31.51
N GLY A 64 5.26 -6.38 30.82
CA GLY A 64 4.07 -5.54 30.56
C GLY A 64 3.68 -5.34 29.10
N ALA A 65 4.50 -5.75 28.12
CA ALA A 65 4.09 -5.82 26.71
C ALA A 65 3.38 -7.15 26.40
N ALA A 66 2.57 -7.19 25.34
CA ALA A 66 1.98 -8.45 24.85
C ALA A 66 3.10 -9.48 24.63
N PRO A 67 3.00 -10.69 25.21
CA PRO A 67 4.08 -11.66 25.17
C PRO A 67 4.36 -12.05 23.71
N TRP A 68 5.62 -11.92 23.29
CA TRP A 68 6.06 -12.46 22.01
C TRP A 68 5.95 -13.99 22.06
N PRO A 69 5.08 -14.61 21.25
CA PRO A 69 4.70 -16.02 21.43
C PRO A 69 5.73 -17.00 20.84
N LEU A 70 6.68 -16.52 20.03
CA LEU A 70 7.71 -17.36 19.42
C LEU A 70 8.90 -17.53 20.36
N PRO A 71 9.54 -18.72 20.34
CA PRO A 71 10.70 -18.98 21.18
C PRO A 71 11.85 -18.04 20.84
N VAL A 72 12.79 -17.90 21.77
CA VAL A 72 14.02 -17.17 21.52
C VAL A 72 14.90 -18.00 20.56
N PRO A 73 15.32 -17.45 19.40
CA PRO A 73 16.28 -18.13 18.53
C PRO A 73 17.61 -18.37 19.23
N GLU A 74 18.22 -19.53 18.99
CA GLU A 74 19.52 -19.92 19.56
C GLU A 74 20.63 -18.97 19.10
N VAL A 75 20.56 -18.50 17.85
CA VAL A 75 21.47 -17.48 17.32
C VAL A 75 20.81 -16.11 17.47
N ARG A 76 21.23 -15.36 18.50
CA ARG A 76 21.02 -13.92 18.55
C ARG A 76 22.18 -13.24 17.86
N TYR A 77 21.91 -12.42 16.85
CA TYR A 77 22.91 -11.47 16.38
C TYR A 77 23.29 -10.55 17.55
N PRO A 78 24.58 -10.19 17.72
CA PRO A 78 25.02 -9.31 18.80
C PRO A 78 24.12 -8.07 18.85
N GLN A 79 23.59 -7.78 20.04
CA GLN A 79 22.56 -6.77 20.32
C GLN A 79 22.65 -5.57 19.37
N GLU A 80 21.87 -5.59 18.28
CA GLU A 80 21.51 -4.37 17.58
C GLU A 80 20.55 -3.64 18.53
N ARG A 81 21.10 -2.93 19.53
CA ARG A 81 20.37 -1.89 20.26
C ARG A 81 19.61 -1.11 19.20
N ALA A 82 18.30 -0.91 19.38
CA ALA A 82 17.46 -0.16 18.44
C ALA A 82 18.27 1.04 17.98
N ARG A 83 18.64 1.08 16.69
CA ARG A 83 19.64 2.05 16.20
C ARG A 83 19.13 3.43 16.57
N ALA A 84 20.00 4.32 17.05
CA ALA A 84 19.61 5.72 17.26
C ALA A 84 18.94 6.23 15.97
N GLY A 85 17.72 6.77 16.07
CA GLY A 85 16.89 7.18 14.93
C GLY A 85 15.85 6.16 14.44
N GLN A 86 15.86 4.89 14.88
CA GLN A 86 14.82 3.92 14.48
C GLN A 86 13.43 4.36 14.94
N ARG A 87 13.30 4.94 16.14
CA ARG A 87 12.02 5.45 16.67
C ARG A 87 11.42 6.57 15.83
N GLU A 88 12.24 7.37 15.15
CA GLU A 88 11.79 8.48 14.30
C GLU A 88 11.21 7.99 12.96
N LEU A 89 11.45 6.72 12.60
CA LEU A 89 10.87 6.07 11.43
C LEU A 89 9.48 5.48 11.70
N PHE A 90 9.02 5.48 12.95
CA PHE A 90 7.70 4.98 13.35
C PHE A 90 6.67 6.12 13.48
N PRO A 91 5.39 5.84 13.17
CA PRO A 91 4.86 4.59 12.64
C PRO A 91 5.35 4.31 11.20
N ASP A 92 5.67 3.05 10.90
CA ASP A 92 6.00 2.61 9.53
C ASP A 92 4.71 2.42 8.73
N ARG A 93 4.12 3.57 8.38
CA ARG A 93 2.82 3.67 7.70
C ARG A 93 2.82 2.96 6.35
N LYS A 94 3.96 2.93 5.64
CA LYS A 94 4.06 2.25 4.35
C LYS A 94 3.86 0.74 4.53
N THR A 95 4.62 0.13 5.44
CA THR A 95 4.52 -1.31 5.70
C THR A 95 3.16 -1.67 6.28
N LEU A 96 2.59 -0.82 7.16
CA LEU A 96 1.23 -1.00 7.70
C LEU A 96 0.16 -1.01 6.58
N ILE A 97 0.23 -0.08 5.62
CA ILE A 97 -0.67 -0.05 4.47
C ILE A 97 -0.49 -1.31 3.61
N ASP A 98 0.75 -1.68 3.28
CA ASP A 98 1.03 -2.87 2.46
C ASP A 98 0.47 -4.14 3.10
N ILE A 99 0.62 -4.29 4.42
CA ILE A 99 0.05 -5.40 5.20
C ILE A 99 -1.47 -5.34 5.23
N ALA A 100 -2.07 -4.17 5.49
CA ALA A 100 -3.52 -4.01 5.52
C ALA A 100 -4.16 -4.38 4.16
N LEU A 101 -3.56 -3.96 3.05
CA LEU A 101 -3.99 -4.33 1.70
C LEU A 101 -3.85 -5.84 1.44
N PHE A 102 -2.75 -6.45 1.86
CA PHE A 102 -2.54 -7.90 1.75
C PHE A 102 -3.58 -8.71 2.55
N GLU A 103 -3.92 -8.24 3.74
CA GLU A 103 -4.94 -8.85 4.60
C GLU A 103 -6.37 -8.45 4.24
N LYS A 104 -6.57 -7.67 3.17
CA LYS A 104 -7.87 -7.16 2.73
C LYS A 104 -8.59 -6.30 3.78
N ARG A 105 -7.85 -5.70 4.71
CA ARG A 105 -8.33 -4.69 5.66
C ARG A 105 -8.31 -3.33 4.99
N PHE A 106 -9.25 -3.13 4.06
CA PHE A 106 -9.26 -1.94 3.21
C PHE A 106 -9.54 -0.66 4.00
N ASP A 107 -10.41 -0.71 5.00
CA ASP A 107 -10.70 0.44 5.88
C ASP A 107 -9.45 0.92 6.61
N ASP A 108 -8.70 0.00 7.21
CA ASP A 108 -7.43 0.31 7.89
C ASP A 108 -6.42 0.93 6.92
N ALA A 109 -6.31 0.38 5.70
CA ALA A 109 -5.42 0.91 4.67
C ALA A 109 -5.82 2.34 4.26
N ILE A 110 -7.11 2.63 4.17
CA ILE A 110 -7.64 3.97 3.83
C ILE A 110 -7.36 4.96 4.97
N ALA A 111 -7.61 4.57 6.23
CA ALA A 111 -7.34 5.40 7.40
C ALA A 111 -5.84 5.74 7.50
N LEU A 112 -4.97 4.73 7.42
CA LEU A 112 -3.51 4.91 7.44
C LEU A 112 -3.02 5.79 6.29
N TYR A 113 -3.61 5.66 5.10
CA TYR A 113 -3.31 6.49 3.95
C TYR A 113 -3.71 7.95 4.18
N GLY A 114 -4.90 8.20 4.74
CA GLY A 114 -5.42 9.54 5.03
C GLY A 114 -4.60 10.32 6.06
N GLU A 115 -3.95 9.63 6.99
CA GLU A 115 -3.05 10.23 7.98
C GLU A 115 -1.68 10.65 7.41
N MET A 116 -1.35 10.26 6.17
CA MET A 116 -0.07 10.60 5.54
C MET A 116 -0.13 11.95 4.81
N GLY A 117 0.96 12.72 4.89
CA GLY A 117 1.14 13.92 4.08
C GLY A 117 1.19 13.62 2.58
N LYS A 118 0.56 14.49 1.77
CA LYS A 118 0.45 14.33 0.31
C LYS A 118 1.79 14.15 -0.40
N GLU A 119 2.84 14.82 0.07
CA GLU A 119 4.20 14.71 -0.48
C GLU A 119 4.80 13.32 -0.25
N ARG A 120 4.69 12.78 0.97
CA ARG A 120 5.16 11.44 1.31
C ARG A 120 4.40 10.36 0.55
N ILE A 121 3.08 10.52 0.41
CA ILE A 121 2.25 9.66 -0.43
C ILE A 121 2.75 9.63 -1.88
N ALA A 122 3.05 10.81 -2.43
CA ALA A 122 3.52 10.95 -3.80
C ALA A 122 4.88 10.27 -4.00
N ALA A 123 5.86 10.56 -3.12
CA ALA A 123 7.20 10.00 -3.16
C ALA A 123 7.20 8.46 -3.09
N LEU A 124 6.27 7.88 -2.32
CA LEU A 124 6.14 6.42 -2.18
C LEU A 124 5.22 5.77 -3.22
N GLY A 125 4.58 6.54 -4.11
CA GLY A 125 3.64 6.03 -5.11
C GLY A 125 2.38 5.35 -4.54
N LEU A 126 2.09 5.55 -3.25
CA LEU A 126 1.06 4.79 -2.51
C LEU A 126 -0.35 5.00 -3.06
N GLY A 127 -0.65 6.19 -3.58
CA GLY A 127 -1.98 6.49 -4.12
C GLY A 127 -2.40 5.52 -5.22
N ARG A 128 -1.46 5.05 -6.05
CA ARG A 128 -1.75 4.10 -7.13
C ARG A 128 -2.13 2.73 -6.58
N VAL A 129 -1.39 2.27 -5.57
CA VAL A 129 -1.54 0.94 -4.97
C VAL A 129 -2.83 0.88 -4.17
N VAL A 130 -3.05 1.86 -3.29
CA VAL A 130 -4.26 1.94 -2.43
C VAL A 130 -5.51 2.06 -3.29
N ALA A 131 -5.57 3.03 -4.21
CA ALA A 131 -6.76 3.24 -5.03
C ALA A 131 -7.14 1.99 -5.85
N ARG A 132 -6.16 1.31 -6.44
CA ARG A 132 -6.41 0.06 -7.17
C ARG A 132 -6.95 -1.04 -6.27
N ALA A 133 -6.39 -1.20 -5.07
CA ALA A 133 -6.79 -2.26 -4.17
C ALA A 133 -8.22 -2.04 -3.61
N VAL A 134 -8.59 -0.78 -3.35
CA VAL A 134 -9.89 -0.45 -2.75
C VAL A 134 -10.98 -0.12 -3.77
N ALA A 135 -10.66 0.01 -5.06
CA ALA A 135 -11.62 0.41 -6.10
C ALA A 135 -12.92 -0.40 -6.15
N LYS A 136 -12.88 -1.69 -5.79
CA LYS A 136 -14.05 -2.56 -5.79
C LYS A 136 -14.95 -2.36 -4.55
N THR A 137 -14.34 -2.12 -3.39
CA THR A 137 -15.05 -2.05 -2.10
C THR A 137 -15.36 -0.62 -1.68
N HIS A 138 -14.50 0.33 -2.05
CA HIS A 138 -14.57 1.76 -1.73
C HIS A 138 -14.38 2.59 -3.01
N PRO A 139 -15.33 2.51 -3.96
CA PRO A 139 -15.20 3.17 -5.26
C PRO A 139 -14.99 4.69 -5.13
N GLU A 140 -15.71 5.37 -4.23
CA GLU A 140 -15.56 6.81 -4.02
C GLU A 140 -14.14 7.21 -3.57
N VAL A 141 -13.55 6.42 -2.67
CA VAL A 141 -12.19 6.68 -2.17
C VAL A 141 -11.17 6.49 -3.30
N ALA A 142 -11.30 5.42 -4.08
CA ALA A 142 -10.43 5.17 -5.22
C ALA A 142 -10.54 6.28 -6.28
N LEU A 143 -11.76 6.70 -6.61
CA LEU A 143 -12.04 7.79 -7.55
C LEU A 143 -11.42 9.11 -7.07
N ALA A 144 -11.55 9.43 -5.78
CA ALA A 144 -10.96 10.64 -5.20
C ALA A 144 -9.41 10.63 -5.28
N ILE A 145 -8.78 9.49 -4.96
CA ILE A 145 -7.31 9.35 -5.04
C ILE A 145 -6.84 9.48 -6.50
N TRP A 146 -7.48 8.77 -7.43
CA TRP A 146 -7.14 8.86 -8.85
C TRP A 146 -7.37 10.26 -9.40
N ARG A 147 -8.44 10.94 -8.98
CA ARG A 147 -8.70 12.33 -9.37
C ARG A 147 -7.55 13.24 -8.95
N GLY A 148 -7.09 13.15 -7.70
CA GLY A 148 -5.96 13.94 -7.22
C GLY A 148 -4.64 13.64 -7.96
N ILE A 149 -4.42 12.39 -8.39
CA ILE A 149 -3.28 12.01 -9.23
C ILE A 149 -3.40 12.63 -10.64
N VAL A 150 -4.58 12.52 -11.25
CA VAL A 150 -4.86 13.10 -12.58
C VAL A 150 -4.65 14.61 -12.58
N ASP A 151 -5.19 15.33 -11.61
CA ASP A 151 -5.06 16.78 -11.52
C ASP A 151 -3.59 17.20 -11.41
N ARG A 152 -2.78 16.47 -10.63
CA ARG A 152 -1.33 16.69 -10.53
C ARG A 152 -0.61 16.46 -11.87
N LEU A 153 -0.90 15.34 -12.54
CA LEU A 153 -0.29 15.02 -13.83
C LEU A 153 -0.66 16.04 -14.91
N ILE A 154 -1.89 16.56 -14.90
CA ILE A 154 -2.31 17.61 -15.82
C ILE A 154 -1.57 18.93 -15.53
N ALA A 155 -1.29 19.22 -14.26
CA ALA A 155 -0.53 20.39 -13.84
C ALA A 155 0.94 20.35 -14.28
N GLU A 156 1.56 19.16 -14.38
CA GLU A 156 2.95 19.00 -14.87
C GLU A 156 3.13 19.42 -16.34
N THR A 157 2.04 19.47 -17.12
CA THR A 157 1.99 19.94 -18.52
C THR A 157 2.86 19.19 -19.54
N THR A 158 3.46 18.07 -19.16
CA THR A 158 4.31 17.27 -20.06
C THR A 158 3.49 16.23 -20.83
N PRO A 159 3.93 15.81 -22.04
CA PRO A 159 3.23 14.78 -22.82
C PRO A 159 3.11 13.45 -22.09
N ARG A 160 4.18 13.05 -21.39
CA ARG A 160 4.22 11.82 -20.60
C ARG A 160 3.18 11.87 -19.48
N ALA A 161 3.06 13.00 -18.80
CA ALA A 161 2.08 13.17 -17.72
C ALA A 161 0.64 13.08 -18.23
N TYR A 162 0.33 13.61 -19.42
CA TYR A 162 -1.01 13.44 -20.01
C TYR A 162 -1.34 11.99 -20.36
N THR A 163 -0.40 11.24 -20.93
CA THR A 163 -0.60 9.80 -21.21
C THR A 163 -0.85 9.02 -19.92
N GLU A 164 -0.10 9.35 -18.87
CA GLU A 164 -0.26 8.72 -17.57
C GLU A 164 -1.60 9.10 -16.91
N ALA A 165 -2.03 10.35 -17.02
CA ALA A 165 -3.36 10.79 -16.59
C ALA A 165 -4.47 10.00 -17.30
N GLY A 166 -4.30 9.73 -18.60
CA GLY A 166 -5.20 8.89 -19.37
C GLY A 166 -5.35 7.47 -18.81
N THR A 167 -4.27 6.90 -18.27
CA THR A 167 -4.31 5.56 -17.64
C THR A 167 -5.18 5.55 -16.39
N PHE A 168 -5.09 6.59 -15.55
CA PHE A 168 -5.94 6.73 -14.35
C PHE A 168 -7.38 7.05 -14.70
N LEU A 169 -7.61 7.92 -15.69
CA LEU A 169 -8.96 8.20 -16.19
C LEU A 169 -9.64 6.95 -16.75
N GLY A 170 -8.89 6.07 -17.43
CA GLY A 170 -9.40 4.78 -17.87
C GLY A 170 -9.77 3.84 -16.71
N GLN A 171 -9.04 3.89 -15.59
CA GLN A 171 -9.39 3.16 -14.37
C GLN A 171 -10.64 3.75 -13.70
N MET A 172 -10.74 5.09 -13.62
CA MET A 172 -11.93 5.78 -13.10
C MET A 172 -13.17 5.42 -13.91
N ARG A 173 -13.08 5.44 -15.25
CA ARG A 173 -14.18 5.05 -16.14
C ARG A 173 -14.74 3.67 -15.80
N LYS A 174 -13.87 2.67 -15.63
CA LYS A 174 -14.28 1.31 -15.27
C LYS A 174 -15.01 1.25 -13.94
N VAL A 175 -14.61 2.06 -12.95
CA VAL A 175 -15.30 2.13 -11.66
C VAL A 175 -16.65 2.82 -11.79
N TYR A 176 -16.74 3.93 -12.52
CA TYR A 176 -18.03 4.58 -12.80
C TYR A 176 -19.01 3.63 -13.52
N GLU A 177 -18.56 2.92 -14.55
CA GLU A 177 -19.35 1.92 -15.28
C GLU A 177 -19.79 0.77 -14.35
N ALA A 178 -18.89 0.24 -13.52
CA ALA A 178 -19.24 -0.84 -12.58
C ALA A 178 -20.26 -0.40 -11.51
N CYS A 179 -20.31 0.89 -11.20
CA CYS A 179 -21.26 1.48 -10.26
C CYS A 179 -22.54 2.01 -10.93
N GLY A 180 -22.71 1.88 -12.26
CA GLY A 180 -23.87 2.42 -12.99
C GLY A 180 -23.95 3.95 -12.96
N ARG A 181 -22.78 4.62 -12.91
CA ARG A 181 -22.62 6.08 -12.79
C ARG A 181 -22.05 6.69 -14.07
N GLU A 182 -22.53 6.25 -15.23
CA GLU A 182 -22.05 6.73 -16.53
C GLU A 182 -22.28 8.23 -16.72
N ALA A 183 -23.38 8.77 -16.19
CA ALA A 183 -23.67 10.20 -16.23
C ALA A 183 -22.57 11.03 -15.55
N ASP A 184 -22.10 10.59 -14.38
CA ASP A 184 -21.04 11.25 -13.63
C ASP A 184 -19.69 11.17 -14.36
N TRP A 185 -19.41 10.05 -15.02
CA TRP A 185 -18.25 9.92 -15.89
C TRP A 185 -18.27 10.91 -17.06
N GLN A 186 -19.42 11.08 -17.72
CA GLN A 186 -19.56 12.04 -18.82
C GLN A 186 -19.46 13.48 -18.33
N ALA A 187 -20.04 13.80 -17.17
CA ALA A 187 -19.89 15.11 -16.54
C ALA A 187 -18.42 15.41 -16.21
N LEU A 188 -17.70 14.43 -15.65
CA LEU A 188 -16.28 14.53 -15.35
C LEU A 188 -15.44 14.81 -16.61
N LEU A 189 -15.64 14.05 -17.68
CA LEU A 189 -14.93 14.27 -18.95
C LEU A 189 -15.23 15.64 -19.54
N THR A 190 -16.49 16.06 -19.51
CA THR A 190 -16.93 17.36 -20.03
C THR A 190 -16.25 18.49 -19.28
N GLU A 191 -16.19 18.39 -17.95
CA GLU A 191 -15.52 19.38 -17.11
C GLU A 191 -14.01 19.44 -17.38
N LEU A 192 -13.34 18.29 -17.50
CA LEU A 192 -11.91 18.24 -17.83
C LEU A 192 -11.61 18.86 -19.20
N ARG A 193 -12.46 18.59 -20.21
CA ARG A 193 -12.32 19.17 -21.55
C ARG A 193 -12.46 20.68 -21.52
N ARG A 194 -13.49 21.19 -20.82
CA ARG A 194 -13.77 22.63 -20.69
C ARG A 194 -12.62 23.35 -19.99
N THR A 195 -12.20 22.84 -18.84
CA THR A 195 -11.17 23.45 -17.99
C THR A 195 -9.78 23.40 -18.63
N HIS A 196 -9.49 22.39 -19.46
CA HIS A 196 -8.18 22.24 -20.09
C HIS A 196 -8.18 22.38 -21.61
N ARG A 197 -9.09 23.17 -22.19
CA ARG A 197 -9.26 23.37 -23.64
C ARG A 197 -7.97 23.75 -24.38
N ALA A 198 -7.09 24.53 -23.75
CA ALA A 198 -5.83 24.98 -24.36
C ALA A 198 -4.77 23.85 -24.49
N LYS A 199 -4.89 22.76 -23.73
CA LYS A 199 -3.91 21.67 -23.67
C LYS A 199 -4.19 20.62 -24.75
N ARG A 200 -3.82 20.91 -26.01
CA ARG A 200 -4.13 20.05 -27.19
C ARG A 200 -3.80 18.56 -26.98
N ARG A 201 -2.64 18.24 -26.41
CA ARG A 201 -2.22 16.84 -26.15
C ARG A 201 -3.12 16.13 -25.13
N LEU A 202 -3.60 16.85 -24.12
CA LEU A 202 -4.55 16.32 -23.15
C LEU A 202 -5.93 16.09 -23.78
N GLN A 203 -6.39 16.99 -24.65
CA GLN A 203 -7.66 16.82 -25.37
C GLN A 203 -7.68 15.51 -26.17
N VAL A 204 -6.59 15.18 -26.88
CA VAL A 204 -6.45 13.90 -27.59
C VAL A 204 -6.63 12.68 -26.66
N VAL A 205 -6.05 12.74 -25.46
CA VAL A 205 -6.21 11.66 -24.46
C VAL A 205 -7.66 11.57 -23.99
N LEU A 206 -8.32 12.70 -23.72
CA LEU A 206 -9.73 12.74 -23.31
C LEU A 206 -10.67 12.24 -24.41
N ASP A 207 -10.36 12.52 -25.68
CA ASP A 207 -11.13 12.07 -26.84
C ASP A 207 -11.06 10.56 -27.04
N GLY A 208 -9.88 9.96 -26.82
CA GLY A 208 -9.74 8.51 -26.81
C GLY A 208 -10.59 7.83 -25.73
N LEU A 209 -10.81 8.49 -24.59
CA LEU A 209 -11.58 7.96 -23.47
C LEU A 209 -13.09 8.11 -23.61
N ALA A 210 -13.56 9.08 -24.40
CA ALA A 210 -14.98 9.32 -24.68
C ALA A 210 -15.60 8.33 -25.68
N GLY A 211 -14.79 7.41 -26.25
CA GLY A 211 -15.27 6.44 -27.23
C GLY A 211 -15.34 6.97 -28.67
N THR A 212 -14.80 8.15 -28.96
CA THR A 212 -14.79 8.76 -30.30
C THR A 212 -13.48 8.63 -31.07
N GLY A 213 -12.54 7.79 -30.63
CA GLY A 213 -11.23 7.65 -31.29
C GLY A 213 -10.74 6.22 -31.38
N ARG A 214 -11.01 5.59 -32.54
CA ARG A 214 -10.20 4.60 -33.30
C ARG A 214 -9.29 3.68 -32.46
N LYS A 215 -9.55 2.36 -32.58
CA LYS A 215 -8.54 1.31 -32.35
C LYS A 215 -7.17 1.81 -32.81
N LEU A 216 -6.25 2.05 -31.88
CA LEU A 216 -4.83 2.02 -32.20
C LEU A 216 -4.51 0.54 -32.42
N VAL A 217 -4.70 0.14 -33.68
CA VAL A 217 -4.18 -1.09 -34.27
C VAL A 217 -2.66 -1.02 -34.12
N GLY A 218 -2.07 -2.12 -33.66
CA GLY A 218 -0.61 -2.31 -33.62
C GLY A 218 0.01 -2.46 -35.00
#